data_AF-A0A7Y8CGY4-F1
#
_entry.id   AF-A0A7Y8CGY4-F1
#
_cell.length_a   1.000
_cell.length_b   1.000
_cell.length_c   1.000
_cell.angle_alpha   90.00
_cell.angle_beta   90.00
_cell.angle_gamma   90.00
#
_symmetry.space_group_name_H-M   'P 1'
#
loop_
_entity.id
_entity.type
_entity.pdbx_description
1 polymer ?
#
loop_
_entity_poly.entity_id
_entity_poly.type
_entity_poly.pdbx_seq_one_letter_code
_entity_poly.pdbx_strand_id
1 'polypeptide(L)'
;MSAPPSLDQLQEMALPAPVSYWPQTWGWAVLLGLLLVGLLAWGVRRYWRWRQNRYRREALARLEHLSLHLEQPAALRELPELLKRVALSMPGVPASTVTQLSGEPWQDFLARHGSHPLPADFSRQLAELAYAPDSRLLALPPEQRQQLLEQCRHWVEHHHVAA
;
A
#
# COMPACT_ATOMS: atom_id res chain seq x y z
N MET A 1 -47.09 -36.24 75.70
CA MET A 1 -45.82 -35.55 75.44
C MET A 1 -45.14 -36.29 74.31
N SER A 2 -45.37 -35.84 73.08
CA SER A 2 -44.84 -36.49 71.87
C SER A 2 -43.42 -35.97 71.64
N ALA A 3 -42.44 -36.88 71.56
CA ALA A 3 -41.03 -36.54 71.34
C ALA A 3 -40.86 -35.76 70.01
N PRO A 4 -39.95 -34.77 69.94
CA PRO A 4 -39.73 -34.03 68.71
C PRO A 4 -39.19 -34.97 67.63
N PRO A 5 -39.61 -34.81 66.36
CA PRO A 5 -39.12 -35.64 65.26
C PRO A 5 -37.60 -35.51 65.12
N SER A 6 -36.91 -36.64 65.03
CA SER A 6 -35.46 -36.71 64.94
C SER A 6 -34.95 -36.30 63.56
N LEU A 7 -33.82 -35.58 63.55
CA LEU A 7 -33.15 -35.09 62.34
C LEU A 7 -32.67 -36.22 61.41
N ASP A 8 -32.62 -37.47 61.90
CA ASP A 8 -32.31 -38.67 61.11
C ASP A 8 -33.33 -38.97 60.00
N GLN A 9 -34.49 -38.29 59.98
CA GLN A 9 -35.46 -38.36 58.88
C GLN A 9 -35.11 -37.47 57.68
N LEU A 10 -34.06 -36.66 57.76
CA LEU A 10 -33.58 -35.88 56.61
C LEU A 10 -32.75 -36.80 55.70
N GLN A 11 -33.42 -37.54 54.83
CA GLN A 11 -32.78 -38.18 53.68
C GLN A 11 -32.06 -37.10 52.86
N GLU A 12 -30.72 -37.11 52.91
CA GLU A 12 -29.90 -36.33 51.98
C GLU A 12 -30.20 -36.79 50.55
N MET A 13 -30.98 -35.98 49.84
CA MET A 13 -31.20 -36.18 48.41
C MET A 13 -29.84 -36.01 47.72
N ALA A 14 -29.35 -37.07 47.08
CA ALA A 14 -28.11 -37.00 46.30
C ALA A 14 -28.18 -35.81 45.33
N LEU A 15 -27.19 -34.91 45.39
CA LEU A 15 -27.14 -33.76 44.49
C LEU A 15 -27.21 -34.24 43.03
N PRO A 16 -28.03 -33.60 42.18
CA PRO A 16 -28.06 -33.96 40.77
C PRO A 16 -26.65 -33.77 40.20
N ALA A 17 -26.24 -34.70 39.33
CA ALA A 17 -24.97 -34.57 38.62
C ALA A 17 -24.88 -33.18 37.97
N PRO A 18 -23.74 -32.48 38.08
CA PRO A 18 -23.61 -31.12 37.60
C PRO A 18 -23.97 -31.07 36.11
N VAL A 19 -24.99 -30.27 35.79
CA VAL A 19 -25.43 -30.07 34.42
C VAL A 19 -24.31 -29.33 33.71
N SER A 20 -23.80 -29.90 32.62
CA SER A 20 -22.76 -29.24 31.84
C SER A 20 -23.32 -27.92 31.27
N TYR A 21 -22.74 -26.80 31.68
CA TYR A 21 -23.08 -25.46 31.18
C TYR A 21 -22.47 -25.16 29.81
N TRP A 22 -21.85 -26.15 29.16
CA TRP A 22 -21.31 -25.98 27.82
C TRP A 22 -22.40 -26.27 26.79
N PRO A 23 -22.98 -25.26 26.11
CA PRO A 23 -23.98 -25.51 25.09
C PRO A 23 -23.30 -26.20 23.91
N GLN A 24 -23.53 -27.52 23.77
CA GLN A 24 -23.05 -28.34 22.65
C GLN A 24 -23.86 -28.06 21.38
N THR A 25 -23.90 -26.79 20.99
CA THR A 25 -24.56 -26.35 19.78
C THR A 25 -23.54 -26.27 18.65
N TRP A 26 -23.93 -26.77 17.48
CA TRP A 26 -23.23 -26.60 16.22
C TRP A 26 -22.92 -25.12 15.86
N GLY A 27 -23.54 -24.17 16.57
CA GLY A 27 -23.29 -22.74 16.44
C GLY A 27 -21.83 -22.34 16.65
N TRP A 28 -21.08 -22.99 17.53
CA TRP A 28 -19.63 -22.72 17.68
C TRP A 28 -18.82 -23.11 16.45
N ALA A 29 -19.18 -24.22 15.79
CA ALA A 29 -18.54 -24.62 14.55
C ALA A 29 -18.86 -23.63 13.42
N VAL A 30 -20.10 -23.14 13.35
CA VAL A 30 -20.50 -22.08 12.41
C VAL A 30 -19.74 -20.77 12.69
N LEU A 31 -19.66 -20.34 13.94
CA LEU A 31 -18.90 -19.15 14.34
C LEU A 31 -17.42 -19.27 14.01
N LEU A 32 -16.81 -20.43 14.29
CA LEU A 32 -15.42 -20.71 13.94
C LEU A 32 -15.23 -20.69 12.42
N GLY A 33 -16.16 -21.28 11.66
CA GLY A 33 -16.14 -21.26 10.20
C GLY A 33 -16.20 -19.83 9.65
N LEU A 34 -17.11 -18.99 10.16
CA LEU A 34 -17.20 -17.58 9.79
C LEU A 34 -15.93 -16.80 10.14
N LEU A 35 -15.35 -17.04 11.32
CA LEU A 35 -14.11 -16.41 11.74
C LEU A 35 -12.94 -16.79 10.81
N LEU A 36 -12.81 -18.07 10.46
CA LEU A 36 -11.77 -18.55 9.54
C LEU A 36 -11.94 -17.96 8.14
N VAL A 37 -13.16 -17.91 7.61
CA VAL A 37 -13.45 -17.28 6.30
C VAL A 37 -13.13 -15.79 6.35
N GLY A 38 -13.50 -15.09 7.42
CA GLY A 38 -13.18 -13.68 7.62
C GLY A 38 -11.67 -13.41 7.65
N LEU A 39 -10.92 -14.22 8.40
CA LEU A 39 -9.46 -14.15 8.46
C LEU A 39 -8.81 -14.43 7.10
N LEU A 40 -9.30 -15.43 6.36
CA LEU A 40 -8.80 -15.75 5.03
C LEU A 40 -9.05 -14.59 4.06
N ALA A 41 -10.28 -14.06 4.03
CA ALA A 41 -10.64 -12.93 3.17
C ALA A 41 -9.80 -11.68 3.50
N TRP A 42 -9.55 -11.42 4.79
CA TRP A 42 -8.68 -10.35 5.24
C TRP A 42 -7.22 -10.58 4.80
N GLY A 43 -6.69 -11.79 5.00
CA GLY A 43 -5.34 -12.16 4.61
C GLY A 43 -5.11 -12.05 3.10
N VAL A 44 -6.06 -12.52 2.29
CA VAL A 44 -6.03 -12.39 0.83
C VAL A 44 -6.04 -10.91 0.43
N ARG A 45 -6.96 -10.09 0.97
CA ARG A 45 -6.98 -8.65 0.69
C ARG A 45 -5.67 -7.95 1.08
N ARG A 46 -5.11 -8.29 2.24
CA ARG A 46 -3.83 -7.74 2.71
C ARG A 46 -2.68 -8.13 1.78
N TYR A 47 -2.64 -9.38 1.36
CA TYR A 47 -1.63 -9.89 0.43
C TYR A 47 -1.73 -9.23 -0.94
N TRP A 48 -2.94 -9.07 -1.47
CA TRP A 48 -3.16 -8.39 -2.75
C TRP A 48 -2.72 -6.94 -2.70
N ARG A 49 -3.06 -6.22 -1.62
CA ARG A 49 -2.56 -4.84 -1.39
C ARG A 49 -1.04 -4.79 -1.28
N TRP A 50 -0.43 -5.75 -0.59
CA TRP A 50 1.03 -5.82 -0.47
C TRP A 50 1.71 -6.09 -1.81
N ARG A 51 1.12 -6.97 -2.64
CA ARG A 51 1.61 -7.30 -3.98
C ARG A 51 1.46 -6.12 -4.93
N GLN A 52 0.34 -5.41 -4.86
CA GLN A 52 0.15 -4.15 -5.59
C GLN A 52 1.22 -3.13 -5.17
N ASN A 53 1.56 -3.01 -3.89
CA ASN A 53 2.60 -2.08 -3.45
C ASN A 53 4.06 -2.54 -3.71
N ARG A 54 4.29 -3.59 -4.50
CA ARG A 54 5.67 -4.02 -4.85
C ARG A 54 6.35 -3.04 -5.78
N TYR A 55 5.69 -2.64 -6.87
CA TYR A 55 6.27 -1.73 -7.87
C TYR A 55 6.74 -0.42 -7.22
N ARG A 56 5.96 0.10 -6.26
CA ARG A 56 6.29 1.31 -5.52
C ARG A 56 7.55 1.15 -4.67
N ARG A 57 7.71 0.01 -3.98
CA ARG A 57 8.91 -0.27 -3.18
C ARG A 57 10.15 -0.40 -4.07
N GLU A 58 10.01 -1.08 -5.20
CA GLU A 58 11.08 -1.23 -6.19
C GLU A 58 11.48 0.13 -6.78
N ALA A 59 10.50 1.00 -7.07
CA ALA A 59 10.76 2.36 -7.54
C ALA A 59 11.43 3.25 -6.50
N LEU A 60 11.02 3.18 -5.23
CA LEU A 60 11.66 3.94 -4.16
C LEU A 60 13.10 3.49 -3.91
N ALA A 61 13.34 2.17 -3.87
CA ALA A 61 14.70 1.62 -3.78
C ALA A 61 15.57 2.07 -4.97
N ARG A 62 14.99 2.17 -6.18
CA ARG A 62 15.71 2.67 -7.34
C ARG A 62 16.01 4.17 -7.22
N LEU A 63 15.07 4.98 -6.73
CA LEU A 63 15.30 6.40 -6.45
C LEU A 63 16.38 6.62 -5.38
N GLU A 64 16.44 5.79 -4.34
CA GLU A 64 17.52 5.80 -3.35
C GLU A 64 18.88 5.53 -4.02
N HIS A 65 18.96 4.52 -4.88
CA HIS A 65 20.18 4.24 -5.64
C HIS A 65 20.57 5.43 -6.55
N LEU A 66 19.60 6.04 -7.23
CA LEU A 66 19.84 7.22 -8.07
C LEU A 66 20.31 8.44 -7.27
N SER A 67 19.83 8.60 -6.03
CA SER A 67 20.24 9.70 -5.15
C SER A 67 21.73 9.72 -4.85
N LEU A 68 22.38 8.55 -4.81
CA LEU A 68 23.82 8.42 -4.61
C LEU A 68 24.63 8.79 -5.87
N HIS A 69 24.00 8.86 -7.04
CA HIS A 69 24.65 9.02 -8.34
C HIS A 69 24.10 10.21 -9.14
N LEU A 70 23.45 11.18 -8.48
CA LEU A 70 22.90 12.39 -9.14
C LEU A 70 23.93 13.22 -9.91
N GLU A 71 25.22 13.02 -9.64
CA GLU A 71 26.32 13.62 -10.40
C GLU A 71 26.47 13.04 -11.82
N GLN A 72 25.92 11.86 -12.06
CA GLN A 72 25.99 11.18 -13.35
C GLN A 72 24.79 11.56 -14.22
N PRO A 73 25.00 12.04 -15.46
CA PRO A 73 23.90 12.32 -16.40
C PRO A 73 22.99 11.12 -16.64
N ALA A 74 23.54 9.91 -16.58
CA ALA A 74 22.77 8.67 -16.72
C ALA A 74 21.72 8.51 -15.60
N ALA A 75 22.06 8.87 -14.36
CA ALA A 75 21.12 8.79 -13.24
C ALA A 75 19.97 9.79 -13.39
N LEU A 76 20.28 11.01 -13.86
CA LEU A 76 19.27 12.03 -14.12
C LEU A 76 18.31 11.64 -15.24
N ARG A 77 18.80 10.99 -16.30
CA ARG A 77 17.97 10.43 -17.38
C ARG A 77 17.06 9.32 -16.92
N GLU A 78 17.46 8.57 -15.89
CA GLU A 78 16.65 7.47 -15.38
C GLU A 78 15.44 7.94 -14.56
N LEU A 79 15.48 9.15 -13.98
CA LEU A 79 14.34 9.72 -13.23
C LEU A 79 13.02 9.76 -14.03
N PRO A 80 12.96 10.41 -15.22
CA PRO A 80 11.73 10.44 -16.02
C PRO A 80 11.31 9.05 -16.50
N GLU A 81 12.26 8.18 -16.85
CA GLU A 81 11.95 6.79 -17.23
C GLU A 81 11.30 6.01 -16.09
N LEU A 82 11.86 6.14 -14.88
CA LEU A 82 11.36 5.47 -13.69
C LEU A 82 9.95 5.94 -13.36
N LEU A 83 9.69 7.25 -13.44
CA LEU A 83 8.35 7.80 -13.22
C LEU A 83 7.34 7.25 -14.23
N LYS A 84 7.75 7.12 -15.51
CA LYS A 84 6.91 6.53 -16.55
C LYS A 84 6.64 5.04 -16.30
N ARG A 85 7.64 4.28 -15.85
CA ARG A 85 7.49 2.86 -15.46
C ARG A 85 6.56 2.71 -14.25
N VAL A 86 6.65 3.60 -13.26
CA VAL A 86 5.70 3.63 -12.14
C VAL A 86 4.30 3.88 -12.66
N ALA A 87 4.10 4.87 -13.54
CA ALA A 87 2.78 5.14 -14.11
C ALA A 87 2.20 3.95 -14.89
N LEU A 88 3.03 3.21 -15.65
CA LEU A 88 2.63 2.00 -16.37
C LEU A 88 2.27 0.83 -15.46
N SER A 89 2.78 0.81 -14.23
CA SER A 89 2.50 -0.23 -13.24
C SER A 89 1.35 0.11 -12.29
N MET A 90 0.73 1.29 -12.46
CA MET A 90 -0.43 1.69 -11.65
C MET A 90 -1.66 0.85 -12.00
N PRO A 91 -2.31 0.21 -11.01
CA PRO A 91 -3.57 -0.48 -11.22
C PRO A 91 -4.66 0.46 -11.77
N GLY A 92 -5.54 -0.02 -12.64
CA GLY A 92 -6.66 0.77 -13.16
C GLY A 92 -6.31 1.81 -14.24
N VAL A 93 -5.02 2.01 -14.54
CA VAL A 93 -4.59 2.87 -15.66
C VAL A 93 -4.16 2.00 -16.84
N PRO A 94 -4.81 2.10 -18.02
CA PRO A 94 -4.39 1.35 -19.20
C PRO A 94 -2.99 1.76 -19.66
N ALA A 95 -2.15 0.76 -19.97
CA ALA A 95 -0.78 1.01 -20.45
C ALA A 95 -0.76 1.86 -21.74
N SER A 96 -1.73 1.64 -22.64
CA SER A 96 -1.88 2.42 -23.88
C SER A 96 -2.05 3.91 -23.60
N THR A 97 -2.87 4.27 -22.60
CA THR A 97 -3.07 5.65 -22.17
C THR A 97 -1.74 6.25 -21.76
N VAL A 98 -1.01 5.61 -20.85
CA VAL A 98 0.26 6.14 -20.32
C VAL A 98 1.30 6.30 -21.43
N THR A 99 1.45 5.32 -22.34
CA THR A 99 2.44 5.38 -23.43
C THR A 99 2.23 6.56 -24.40
N GLN A 100 0.99 7.04 -24.55
CA GLN A 100 0.67 8.17 -25.43
C GLN A 100 0.88 9.53 -24.76
N LEU A 101 1.01 9.59 -23.43
CA LEU A 101 1.17 10.85 -22.72
C LEU A 101 2.59 11.42 -22.87
N SER A 102 2.67 12.65 -23.35
CA SER A 102 3.88 13.48 -23.40
C SER A 102 3.49 14.94 -23.18
N GLY A 103 4.44 15.81 -22.81
CA GLY A 103 4.19 17.24 -22.62
C GLY A 103 3.07 17.55 -21.61
N GLU A 104 2.13 18.41 -22.01
CA GLU A 104 0.98 18.85 -21.18
C GLU A 104 0.09 17.68 -20.71
N PRO A 105 -0.38 16.74 -21.58
CA PRO A 105 -1.10 15.56 -21.12
C PRO A 105 -0.38 14.75 -20.04
N TRP A 106 0.96 14.71 -20.09
CA TRP A 106 1.76 14.06 -19.06
C TRP A 106 1.80 14.86 -17.75
N GLN A 107 1.89 16.19 -17.82
CA GLN A 107 1.78 17.09 -16.67
C GLN A 107 0.44 16.90 -15.95
N ASP A 108 -0.65 16.94 -16.71
CA ASP A 108 -2.02 16.78 -16.19
C ASP A 108 -2.20 15.43 -15.50
N PHE A 109 -1.67 14.37 -16.11
CA PHE A 109 -1.72 13.04 -15.52
C PHE A 109 -0.97 12.97 -14.18
N LEU A 110 0.25 13.51 -14.13
CA LEU A 110 1.03 13.56 -12.89
C LEU A 110 0.32 14.36 -11.81
N ALA A 111 -0.28 15.51 -12.16
CA ALA A 111 -1.02 16.35 -11.23
C ALA A 111 -2.31 15.68 -10.72
N ARG A 112 -3.05 14.97 -11.59
CA ARG A 112 -4.28 14.25 -11.22
C ARG A 112 -4.02 13.07 -10.29
N HIS A 113 -2.91 12.37 -10.49
CA HIS A 113 -2.55 11.21 -9.67
C HIS A 113 -1.71 11.58 -8.44
N GLY A 114 -1.12 12.78 -8.38
CA GLY A 114 -0.36 13.25 -7.23
C GLY A 114 -1.25 13.73 -6.08
N SER A 115 -0.76 13.60 -4.84
CA SER A 115 -1.44 14.17 -3.65
C SER A 115 -1.21 15.67 -3.45
N HIS A 116 -0.13 16.21 -4.03
CA HIS A 116 0.31 17.57 -3.81
C HIS A 116 0.47 18.29 -5.15
N PRO A 117 0.30 19.63 -5.16
CA PRO A 117 0.52 20.43 -6.36
C PRO A 117 1.97 20.27 -6.84
N LEU A 118 2.12 19.81 -8.07
CA LEU A 118 3.41 19.78 -8.77
C LEU A 118 3.66 21.13 -9.44
N PRO A 119 4.93 21.54 -9.62
CA PRO A 119 5.26 22.69 -10.45
C PRO A 119 4.68 22.53 -11.86
N ALA A 120 4.17 23.61 -12.45
CA ALA A 120 3.57 23.59 -13.78
C ALA A 120 4.54 23.09 -14.87
N ASP A 121 5.83 23.38 -14.73
CA ASP A 121 6.86 22.97 -15.68
C ASP A 121 7.49 21.60 -15.37
N PHE A 122 6.94 20.80 -14.44
CA PHE A 122 7.57 19.56 -13.99
C PHE A 122 7.74 18.54 -15.13
N SER A 123 6.71 18.34 -15.96
CA SER A 123 6.78 17.46 -17.14
C SER A 123 7.85 17.92 -18.14
N ARG A 124 8.02 19.24 -18.29
CA ARG A 124 9.03 19.85 -19.14
C ARG A 124 10.43 19.61 -18.58
N GLN A 125 10.62 19.80 -17.28
CA GLN A 125 11.89 19.51 -16.61
C GLN A 125 12.27 18.03 -16.75
N LEU A 126 11.30 17.12 -16.59
CA LEU A 126 11.50 15.68 -16.83
C LEU A 126 11.87 15.36 -18.28
N ALA A 127 11.24 16.03 -19.26
CA ALA A 127 11.60 15.88 -20.66
C ALA A 127 13.00 16.41 -20.96
N GLU A 128 13.40 17.53 -20.34
CA GLU A 128 14.77 18.03 -20.43
C GLU A 128 15.77 17.02 -19.86
N LEU A 129 15.48 16.39 -18.72
CA LEU A 129 16.34 15.33 -18.17
C LEU A 129 16.50 14.16 -19.16
N ALA A 130 15.42 13.75 -19.83
CA ALA A 130 15.45 12.61 -20.74
C ALA A 130 16.24 12.89 -22.03
N TYR A 131 16.11 14.09 -22.61
CA TYR A 131 16.60 14.39 -23.96
C TYR A 131 17.78 15.38 -24.02
N ALA A 132 18.13 16.07 -22.93
CA ALA A 132 19.24 17.03 -22.95
C ALA A 132 20.61 16.34 -23.12
N PRO A 133 21.59 17.02 -23.74
CA PRO A 133 22.96 16.53 -23.83
C PRO A 133 23.64 16.49 -22.45
N ASP A 134 24.64 15.61 -22.30
CA ASP A 134 25.37 15.42 -21.03
C ASP A 134 25.92 16.72 -20.47
N SER A 135 26.45 17.60 -21.33
CA SER A 135 26.99 18.90 -20.93
C SER A 135 25.96 19.79 -20.22
N ARG A 136 24.70 19.75 -20.66
CA ARG A 136 23.61 20.51 -20.03
C ARG A 136 23.19 19.89 -18.71
N LEU A 137 23.18 18.56 -18.62
CA LEU A 137 22.86 17.83 -17.39
C LEU A 137 23.93 18.02 -16.30
N LEU A 138 25.21 18.05 -16.68
CA LEU A 138 26.34 18.33 -15.79
C LEU A 138 26.37 19.79 -15.32
N ALA A 139 25.83 20.72 -16.11
CA ALA A 139 25.72 22.12 -15.74
C ALA A 139 24.53 22.41 -14.79
N LEU A 140 23.65 21.44 -14.53
CA LEU A 140 22.54 21.62 -13.60
C LEU A 140 23.07 21.79 -12.16
N PRO A 141 22.61 22.83 -11.43
CA PRO A 141 22.96 22.99 -10.02
C PRO A 141 22.62 21.74 -9.20
N PRO A 142 23.45 21.35 -8.22
CA PRO A 142 23.18 20.21 -7.35
C PRO A 142 21.82 20.33 -6.63
N GLU A 143 21.46 21.53 -6.20
CA GLU A 143 20.17 21.81 -5.55
C GLU A 143 18.98 21.49 -6.47
N GLN A 144 19.07 21.86 -7.76
CA GLN A 144 18.02 21.59 -8.73
C GLN A 144 17.88 20.09 -8.99
N ARG A 145 19.00 19.36 -9.06
CA ARG A 145 19.01 17.89 -9.22
C ARG A 145 18.36 17.20 -8.02
N GLN A 146 18.66 17.65 -6.80
CA GLN A 146 18.04 17.13 -5.58
C GLN A 146 16.56 17.46 -5.50
N GLN A 147 16.15 18.67 -5.87
CA GLN A 147 14.75 19.08 -5.91
C GLN A 147 13.93 18.20 -6.88
N LEU A 148 14.47 17.92 -8.07
CA LEU A 148 13.82 17.04 -9.05
C LEU A 148 13.69 15.60 -8.53
N LEU A 149 14.72 15.06 -7.89
CA LEU A 149 14.66 13.75 -7.28
C LEU A 149 13.61 13.69 -6.16
N GLU A 150 13.55 14.70 -5.30
CA GLU A 150 12.58 14.74 -4.20
C GLU A 150 11.15 14.89 -4.71
N GLN A 151 10.92 15.68 -5.77
CA GLN A 151 9.62 15.75 -6.45
C GLN A 151 9.20 14.40 -7.04
N CYS A 152 10.13 13.67 -7.67
CA CYS A 152 9.89 12.32 -8.17
C CYS A 152 9.57 11.35 -7.02
N ARG A 153 10.36 11.36 -5.95
CA ARG A 153 10.16 10.54 -4.75
C ARG A 153 8.79 10.79 -4.15
N HIS A 154 8.49 12.05 -3.88
CA HIS A 154 7.24 12.46 -3.27
C HIS A 154 6.04 12.01 -4.13
N TRP A 155 6.11 12.13 -5.46
CA TRP A 155 5.06 11.62 -6.34
C TRP A 155 4.94 10.09 -6.27
N VAL A 156 6.04 9.34 -6.31
CA VAL A 156 6.02 7.87 -6.18
C VAL A 156 5.46 7.45 -4.82
N GLU A 157 5.70 8.21 -3.76
CA GLU A 157 5.16 7.97 -2.42
C GLU A 157 3.70 8.40 -2.23
N HIS A 158 3.20 9.33 -3.01
CA HIS A 158 1.87 9.88 -2.74
C HIS A 158 0.97 9.85 -3.97
N HIS A 159 1.31 9.02 -4.96
CA HIS A 159 0.40 8.81 -6.08
C HIS A 159 -0.79 7.98 -5.62
N HIS A 160 -1.97 8.47 -5.95
CA HIS A 160 -3.22 7.78 -5.73
C HIS A 160 -3.56 6.94 -6.96
N VAL A 161 -3.79 5.67 -6.70
CA VAL A 161 -4.43 4.75 -7.64
C VAL A 161 -5.93 4.90 -7.41
N ALA A 162 -6.68 5.38 -8.41
CA ALA A 162 -8.13 5.46 -8.31
C ALA A 162 -8.67 4.05 -7.99
N ALA A 163 -9.37 3.94 -6.84
CA ALA A 163 -9.91 2.69 -6.32
C ALA A 163 -11.28 2.39 -6.93
#